data_AF-A0A0F9BZ28-F1
#
_entry.id   AF-A0A0F9BZ28-F1
#
_cell.length_a   1.000
_cell.length_b   1.000
_cell.length_c   1.000
_cell.angle_alpha   90.00
_cell.angle_beta   90.00
_cell.angle_gamma   90.00
#
_symmetry.space_group_name_H-M   'P 1'
#
loop_
_entity.id
_entity.type
_entity.pdbx_description
1 polymer ?
#
loop_
_entity_poly.entity_id
_entity_poly.type
_entity_poly.pdbx_seq_one_letter_code
_entity_poly.pdbx_strand_id
1 'polypeptide(L)'
;WIGDREWGNMGVIENREDGTSVDHSQYGDYHFDEKGNLTTFRPVSKLNYLIQQVGVQKVIEMVGFDIVDEFGKYKIISLDLGGDRRYYLRMVNPSTKEIHYEGVPNDCNSVEKAIKWRNQSNELPEDLT
;
A
#
# COMPACT_ATOMS: atom_id res chain seq x y z
N TRP A 1 20.85 21.22 30.95
CA TRP A 1 20.28 19.88 30.85
C TRP A 1 18.81 19.99 30.53
N ILE A 2 18.49 20.12 29.25
CA ILE A 2 17.14 19.97 28.71
C ILE A 2 17.34 18.93 27.61
N GLY A 3 16.75 17.76 27.82
CA GLY A 3 17.06 16.55 27.06
C GLY A 3 16.62 16.62 25.61
N ASP A 4 17.36 15.88 24.78
CA ASP A 4 17.02 15.52 23.42
C ASP A 4 15.55 15.07 23.37
N ARG A 5 14.71 15.82 22.64
CA ARG A 5 13.38 15.34 22.27
C ARG A 5 13.52 14.50 21.02
N GLU A 6 13.72 13.20 21.20
CA GLU A 6 13.38 12.22 20.18
C GLU A 6 11.86 12.26 19.98
N TRP A 7 11.40 12.86 18.88
CA TRP A 7 10.01 12.75 18.45
C TRP A 7 9.82 11.39 17.77
N GLY A 8 9.84 10.33 18.58
CA GLY A 8 9.40 9.02 18.16
C GLY A 8 7.88 8.99 17.95
N ASN A 9 7.45 8.55 16.79
CA ASN A 9 6.20 7.85 16.54
C ASN A 9 4.90 8.55 17.00
N MET A 10 4.69 9.83 16.67
CA MET A 10 3.35 10.42 16.78
C MET A 10 2.61 10.22 15.46
N GLY A 11 1.58 9.37 15.49
CA GLY A 11 0.61 9.17 14.40
C GLY A 11 -0.21 10.43 14.15
N VAL A 12 0.43 11.45 13.58
CA VAL A 12 -0.22 12.68 13.15
C VAL A 12 -0.86 12.40 11.80
N ILE A 13 -2.19 12.45 11.76
CA ILE A 13 -2.96 12.47 10.52
C ILE A 13 -3.13 13.94 10.13
N GLU A 14 -2.52 14.32 9.01
CA GLU A 14 -2.66 15.66 8.44
C GLU A 14 -3.74 15.64 7.36
N ASN A 15 -4.77 16.48 7.51
CA ASN A 15 -5.78 16.65 6.47
C ASN A 15 -5.39 17.81 5.56
N ARG A 16 -5.27 17.53 4.26
CA ARG A 16 -4.96 18.51 3.22
C ARG A 16 -6.25 19.14 2.68
N GLU A 17 -6.11 20.34 2.12
CA GLU A 17 -7.22 21.12 1.54
C GLU A 17 -7.90 20.42 0.35
N ASP A 18 -7.21 19.48 -0.29
CA ASP A 18 -7.73 18.63 -1.36
C ASP A 18 -8.60 17.46 -0.84
N GLY A 19 -8.83 17.40 0.48
CA GLY A 19 -9.61 16.35 1.13
C GLY A 19 -8.83 15.05 1.36
N THR A 20 -7.52 15.03 1.10
CA THR A 20 -6.68 13.87 1.39
C THR A 20 -6.19 13.91 2.83
N SER A 21 -6.14 12.76 3.49
CA SER A 21 -5.55 12.61 4.82
C SER A 21 -4.24 11.83 4.71
N VAL A 22 -3.22 12.32 5.41
CA VAL A 22 -1.85 11.80 5.36
C VAL A 22 -1.48 11.31 6.75
N ASP A 23 -1.42 9.99 6.93
CA ASP A 23 -0.94 9.35 8.15
C ASP A 23 0.59 9.23 8.09
N HIS A 24 1.28 10.15 8.75
CA HIS A 24 2.75 10.23 8.75
C HIS A 24 3.42 8.98 9.36
N SER A 25 2.72 8.20 10.19
CA SER A 25 3.27 6.98 10.80
C SER A 25 3.56 5.86 9.79
N GLN A 26 2.88 5.88 8.63
CA GLN A 26 3.07 4.89 7.57
C GLN A 26 4.18 5.25 6.58
N TYR A 27 4.70 6.48 6.65
CA TYR A 27 5.72 6.95 5.73
C TYR A 27 7.11 6.56 6.20
N GLY A 28 7.39 6.61 7.50
CA GLY A 28 8.66 6.19 8.08
C GLY A 28 9.15 7.15 9.16
N ASP A 29 10.43 7.04 9.50
CA ASP A 29 11.02 7.91 10.51
C ASP A 29 11.41 9.25 9.88
N TYR A 30 11.02 10.33 10.55
CA TYR A 30 11.39 11.70 10.18
C TYR A 30 12.23 12.31 11.29
N HIS A 31 13.31 12.99 10.91
CA HIS A 31 14.06 13.85 11.81
C HIS A 31 14.07 15.26 11.26
N PHE A 32 13.79 16.23 12.12
CA PHE A 32 13.80 17.65 11.81
C PHE A 32 14.90 18.34 12.63
N ASP A 33 15.51 19.40 12.08
CA ASP A 33 16.40 20.27 12.86
C ASP A 33 15.61 21.21 13.77
N GLU A 34 16.31 21.99 14.60
CA GLU A 34 15.72 22.97 15.51
C GLU A 34 14.92 24.09 14.80
N LYS A 35 15.11 24.26 13.48
CA LYS A 35 14.42 25.24 12.65
C LYS A 35 13.22 24.64 11.91
N GLY A 36 12.94 23.34 12.10
CA GLY A 36 11.85 22.62 11.46
C GLY A 36 12.17 22.11 10.05
N ASN A 37 13.43 22.14 9.61
CA ASN A 37 13.80 21.57 8.31
C ASN A 37 13.98 20.05 8.43
N LEU A 38 13.46 19.30 7.46
CA LEU A 38 13.66 17.86 7.38
C LEU A 38 15.15 17.55 7.14
N THR A 39 15.78 16.83 8.07
CA THR A 39 17.19 16.44 7.98
C THR A 39 17.36 14.97 7.62
N THR A 40 16.43 14.11 8.00
CA THR A 40 16.47 12.68 7.67
C THR A 40 15.06 12.15 7.44
N PHE A 41 14.89 11.36 6.38
CA PHE A 41 13.70 10.56 6.14
C PHE A 41 14.11 9.10 5.92
N ARG A 42 13.56 8.18 6.72
CA ARG A 42 13.76 6.74 6.60
C ARG A 42 12.43 6.08 6.29
N PRO A 43 12.14 5.75 5.03
CA PRO A 43 10.84 5.21 4.70
C PRO A 43 10.60 3.84 5.33
N VAL A 44 9.36 3.54 5.76
CA VAL A 44 8.97 2.21 6.26
C VAL A 44 9.30 1.13 5.22
N SER A 45 9.09 1.45 3.93
CA SER A 45 9.67 0.69 2.83
C SER A 45 9.90 1.59 1.61
N LYS A 46 10.97 1.33 0.85
CA LYS A 46 11.26 2.04 -0.40
C LYS A 46 10.11 1.88 -1.42
N LEU A 47 9.43 0.74 -1.40
CA LEU A 47 8.28 0.47 -2.25
C LEU A 47 7.08 1.35 -1.88
N ASN A 48 6.71 1.42 -0.59
CA ASN A 48 5.59 2.27 -0.16
C ASN A 48 5.87 3.73 -0.49
N TYR A 49 7.11 4.19 -0.30
CA TYR A 49 7.52 5.51 -0.72
C TYR A 49 7.33 5.73 -2.23
N LEU A 50 7.81 4.80 -3.08
CA LEU A 50 7.61 4.86 -4.53
C LEU A 50 6.13 4.87 -4.94
N ILE A 51 5.32 4.01 -4.31
CA ILE A 51 3.88 3.92 -4.53
C ILE A 51 3.19 5.24 -4.18
N GLN A 52 3.60 5.90 -3.10
CA GLN A 52 3.04 7.20 -2.70
C GLN A 52 3.43 8.32 -3.68
N GLN A 53 4.66 8.33 -4.19
CA GLN A 53 5.12 9.39 -5.10
C GLN A 53 4.55 9.23 -6.52
N VAL A 54 4.45 7.99 -7.01
CA VAL A 54 4.20 7.72 -8.42
C VAL A 54 2.82 7.06 -8.64
N GLY A 55 2.24 6.47 -7.60
CA GLY A 55 1.01 5.70 -7.65
C GLY A 55 1.29 4.21 -7.86
N VAL A 56 0.51 3.36 -7.19
CA VAL A 56 0.67 1.89 -7.23
C VAL A 56 0.61 1.33 -8.65
N GLN A 57 -0.31 1.83 -9.47
CA GLN A 57 -0.47 1.37 -10.85
C GLN A 57 0.80 1.59 -11.68
N LYS A 58 1.39 2.79 -11.62
CA LYS A 58 2.60 3.11 -12.36
C LYS A 58 3.79 2.28 -11.87
N VAL A 59 3.90 2.06 -10.56
CA VAL A 59 4.94 1.19 -10.00
C VAL A 59 4.80 -0.24 -10.53
N ILE A 60 3.59 -0.80 -10.53
CA ILE A 60 3.30 -2.12 -11.09
C ILE A 60 3.66 -2.20 -12.57
N GLU A 61 3.30 -1.19 -13.36
CA GLU A 61 3.62 -1.14 -14.79
C GLU A 61 5.13 -1.01 -15.06
N MET A 62 5.86 -0.26 -14.23
CA MET A 62 7.31 -0.09 -14.36
C MET A 62 8.10 -1.35 -13.97
N VAL A 63 7.67 -2.04 -12.91
CA VAL A 63 8.33 -3.25 -12.42
C VAL A 63 7.95 -4.47 -13.26
N GLY A 64 6.71 -4.51 -13.74
CA GLY A 64 6.10 -5.72 -14.26
C GLY A 64 5.53 -6.59 -13.15
N PHE A 65 4.70 -7.56 -13.53
CA PHE A 65 4.07 -8.49 -12.59
C PHE A 65 3.74 -9.82 -13.26
N ASP A 66 3.66 -10.87 -12.45
CA ASP A 66 3.12 -12.17 -12.84
C ASP A 66 1.67 -12.31 -12.33
N ILE A 67 0.82 -13.00 -13.08
CA ILE A 67 -0.51 -13.38 -12.60
C ILE A 67 -0.36 -14.70 -11.83
N VAL A 68 -0.73 -14.68 -10.55
CA VAL A 68 -0.68 -15.83 -9.65
C VAL A 68 -1.99 -16.61 -9.69
N ASP A 69 -3.12 -15.90 -9.67
CA ASP A 69 -4.46 -16.46 -9.70
C ASP A 69 -5.44 -15.49 -10.36
N GLU A 70 -6.53 -16.02 -10.94
CA GLU A 70 -7.54 -15.27 -11.66
C GLU A 70 -8.93 -15.85 -11.40
N PHE A 71 -9.89 -14.97 -11.11
CA PHE A 71 -11.29 -15.34 -11.05
C PHE A 71 -12.18 -14.16 -11.48
N GLY A 72 -12.92 -14.34 -12.58
CA GLY A 72 -13.79 -13.30 -13.11
C GLY A 72 -13.03 -12.00 -13.43
N LYS A 73 -13.31 -10.93 -12.68
CA LYS A 73 -12.65 -9.61 -12.85
C LYS A 73 -11.51 -9.37 -11.86
N TYR A 74 -11.26 -10.33 -10.99
CA TYR A 74 -10.27 -10.27 -9.93
C TYR A 74 -9.03 -11.05 -10.36
N LYS A 75 -7.85 -10.51 -10.04
CA LYS A 75 -6.57 -11.20 -10.24
C LYS A 75 -5.68 -11.00 -9.03
N ILE A 76 -4.95 -12.03 -8.64
CA ILE A 76 -3.78 -11.89 -7.79
C ILE A 76 -2.57 -11.71 -8.69
N ILE A 77 -1.85 -10.61 -8.48
CA ILE A 77 -0.61 -10.35 -9.16
C ILE A 77 0.56 -10.37 -8.17
N SER A 78 1.71 -10.84 -8.64
CA SER A 78 2.96 -10.88 -7.91
C SER A 78 3.96 -9.91 -8.52
N LEU A 79 4.51 -9.04 -7.69
CA LEU A 79 5.63 -8.18 -8.03
C LEU A 79 6.89 -8.76 -7.40
N ASP A 80 7.93 -8.95 -8.19
CA ASP A 80 9.26 -9.31 -7.70
C ASP A 80 10.14 -8.06 -7.62
N LEU A 81 10.53 -7.69 -6.41
CA LEU A 81 11.37 -6.52 -6.14
C LEU A 81 12.80 -6.92 -5.80
N GLY A 82 13.36 -7.87 -6.56
CA GLY A 82 14.71 -8.38 -6.34
C GLY A 82 14.79 -9.40 -5.21
N GLY A 83 13.81 -10.31 -5.16
CA GLY A 83 13.69 -11.36 -4.15
C GLY A 83 12.69 -11.08 -3.03
N ASP A 84 12.21 -9.83 -2.89
CA ASP A 84 11.07 -9.49 -2.04
C ASP A 84 9.79 -9.51 -2.87
N ARG A 85 9.04 -10.61 -2.77
CA ARG A 85 7.76 -10.76 -3.47
C ARG A 85 6.65 -10.03 -2.73
N ARG A 86 5.82 -9.31 -3.48
CA ARG A 86 4.63 -8.61 -2.97
C ARG A 86 3.41 -8.96 -3.79
N TYR A 87 2.34 -9.33 -3.11
CA TYR A 87 1.07 -9.66 -3.76
C TYR A 87 0.09 -8.50 -3.73
N TYR A 88 -0.62 -8.33 -4.83
CA TYR A 88 -1.69 -7.35 -4.95
C TYR A 88 -2.95 -8.01 -5.50
N LEU A 89 -4.08 -7.66 -4.93
CA LEU A 89 -5.40 -7.92 -5.49
C LEU A 89 -5.72 -6.83 -6.51
N ARG A 90 -5.81 -7.21 -7.78
CA ARG A 90 -6.26 -6.37 -8.88
C ARG A 90 -7.77 -6.56 -9.09
N MET A 91 -8.50 -5.46 -9.07
CA MET A 91 -9.95 -5.42 -9.22
C MET A 91 -10.34 -4.46 -10.33
N VAL A 92 -11.39 -4.79 -11.07
CA VAL A 92 -11.99 -3.86 -12.04
C VAL A 92 -13.36 -3.43 -11.52
N ASN A 93 -13.52 -2.14 -11.25
CA ASN A 93 -14.81 -1.58 -10.87
C ASN A 93 -15.82 -1.79 -12.02
N PRO A 94 -16.95 -2.48 -11.80
CA PRO A 94 -17.91 -2.77 -12.87
C PRO A 94 -18.50 -1.51 -13.52
N SER A 95 -18.71 -0.45 -12.73
CA SER A 95 -19.41 0.77 -13.12
C SER A 95 -18.49 1.76 -13.82
N THR A 96 -17.28 1.96 -13.31
CA THR A 96 -16.32 2.94 -13.86
C THR A 96 -15.26 2.32 -14.78
N LYS A 97 -15.12 0.99 -14.77
CA LYS A 97 -14.02 0.24 -15.42
C LYS A 97 -12.62 0.57 -14.90
N GLU A 98 -12.53 1.35 -13.83
CA GLU A 98 -11.25 1.66 -13.18
C GLU A 98 -10.63 0.41 -12.58
N ILE A 99 -9.30 0.35 -12.62
CA ILE A 99 -8.53 -0.73 -12.05
C ILE A 99 -8.05 -0.28 -10.66
N HIS A 100 -8.39 -1.05 -9.65
CA HIS A 100 -7.89 -0.87 -8.30
C HIS A 100 -6.87 -1.94 -7.96
N TYR A 101 -5.79 -1.56 -7.30
CA TYR A 101 -4.79 -2.47 -6.78
C TYR A 101 -4.71 -2.29 -5.27
N GLU A 102 -4.82 -3.39 -4.54
CA GLU A 102 -4.72 -3.42 -3.09
C GLU A 102 -3.64 -4.41 -2.68
N GLY A 103 -2.69 -3.97 -1.83
CA GLY A 103 -1.65 -4.86 -1.32
C GLY A 103 -2.26 -5.88 -0.36
N VAL A 104 -1.94 -7.15 -0.56
CA VAL A 104 -2.41 -8.25 0.28
C VAL A 104 -1.22 -9.01 0.89
N PRO A 105 -1.40 -9.70 2.03
CA PRO A 105 -0.38 -10.56 2.58
C PRO A 105 0.15 -11.61 1.58
N ASN A 106 1.43 -11.96 1.68
CA ASN A 106 2.08 -12.88 0.74
C ASN A 106 1.56 -14.33 0.80
N ASP A 107 0.77 -14.70 1.82
CA ASP A 107 0.07 -15.98 1.92
C ASP A 107 -1.29 -15.98 1.19
N CYS A 108 -1.76 -14.80 0.73
CA CYS A 108 -2.94 -14.62 -0.13
C CYS A 108 -2.59 -14.94 -1.60
N ASN A 109 -2.32 -16.21 -1.87
CA ASN A 109 -1.98 -16.73 -3.20
C ASN A 109 -3.18 -17.16 -4.06
N SER A 110 -4.40 -16.78 -3.66
CA SER A 110 -5.61 -16.96 -4.45
C SER A 110 -6.54 -15.76 -4.30
N VAL A 111 -7.37 -15.52 -5.32
CA VAL A 111 -8.38 -14.46 -5.31
C VAL A 111 -9.32 -14.61 -4.11
N GLU A 112 -9.74 -15.84 -3.83
CA GLU A 112 -10.60 -16.16 -2.71
C GLU A 112 -10.03 -15.69 -1.37
N LYS A 113 -8.76 -16.03 -1.08
CA LYS A 113 -8.08 -15.64 0.16
C LYS A 113 -7.93 -14.13 0.28
N ALA A 114 -7.55 -13.47 -0.81
CA ALA A 114 -7.38 -12.02 -0.83
C ALA A 114 -8.69 -11.28 -0.58
N ILE A 115 -9.81 -11.77 -1.13
CA ILE A 115 -11.13 -11.17 -0.91
C ILE A 115 -11.60 -11.38 0.53
N LYS A 116 -11.39 -12.58 1.09
CA LYS A 116 -11.66 -12.85 2.51
C LYS A 116 -10.85 -11.93 3.43
N TRP A 117 -9.57 -11.75 3.12
CA TRP A 117 -8.69 -10.83 3.85
C TRP A 117 -9.20 -9.38 3.77
N ARG A 118 -9.50 -8.89 2.57
CA ARG A 118 -10.03 -7.53 2.34
C ARG A 118 -11.33 -7.30 3.10
N ASN A 119 -12.26 -8.25 3.05
CA ASN A 119 -13.55 -8.15 3.71
C ASN A 119 -13.48 -8.39 5.23
N GLN A 120 -12.32 -8.77 5.75
CA GLN A 120 -12.14 -9.23 7.14
C GLN A 120 -13.17 -10.31 7.52
N SER A 121 -13.56 -11.14 6.56
CA SER A 121 -14.67 -12.08 6.65
C SER A 121 -14.34 -13.35 5.89
N ASN A 122 -14.93 -14.47 6.31
CA ASN A 122 -14.87 -15.73 5.55
C ASN A 122 -15.94 -15.83 4.47
N GLU A 123 -16.81 -14.82 4.36
CA GLU A 123 -17.87 -14.79 3.35
C GLU A 123 -17.30 -14.37 2.00
N LEU A 124 -17.67 -15.13 0.97
CA LEU A 124 -17.34 -14.82 -0.41
C LEU A 124 -18.46 -13.96 -1.00
N PRO A 125 -18.13 -12.93 -1.80
CA PRO A 125 -19.11 -12.24 -2.63
C PRO A 125 -19.90 -13.23 -3.47
N GLU A 126 -21.19 -12.97 -3.69
CA GLU A 126 -22.08 -13.80 -4.55
C GLU A 126 -21.49 -14.02 -5.96
N ASP A 127 -20.68 -13.08 -6.44
CA ASP A 127 -19.97 -13.17 -7.71
C ASP A 127 -18.89 -14.29 -7.77
N LEU A 128 -18.53 -14.90 -6.64
CA LEU A 128 -17.52 -15.97 -6.52
C LEU A 128 -18.10 -17.36 -6.20
N THR A 129 -19.42 -17.47 -5.99
CA THR A 129 -20.14 -18.74 -5.73
C THR A 129 -20.81 -19.25 -6.99
#